data_AF-A0A357MY11-F1
#
_entry.id   AF-A0A357MY11-F1
#
_cell.length_a   1.000
_cell.length_b   1.000
_cell.length_c   1.000
_cell.angle_alpha   90.00
_cell.angle_beta   90.00
_cell.angle_gamma   90.00
#
_symmetry.space_group_name_H-M   'P 1'
#
loop_
_entity.id
_entity.type
_entity.pdbx_description
1 polymer ?
#
loop_
_entity_poly.entity_id
_entity_poly.type
_entity_poly.pdbx_seq_one_letter_code
_entity_poly.pdbx_strand_id
1 'polypeptide(L)'
;MNLPLHFGLLGSLEAGAIALLVGLLVYFLWHHLCRALRWSMGHAIGWACVFSVAISAGIDMWKLFYMGIVRLESPLYARIFLSTIHDPNELGSRVVLEIVGALSGVALGWVLFSSRSSAQNVD
;
A
#
# COMPACT_ATOMS: atom_id res chain seq x y z
N MET A 1 10.41 8.83 5.51
CA MET A 1 10.18 10.24 5.10
C MET A 1 8.83 10.65 5.65
N ASN A 2 8.76 11.76 6.39
CA ASN A 2 7.58 12.21 7.13
C ASN A 2 6.87 13.31 6.31
N LEU A 3 5.80 12.95 5.57
CA LEU A 3 4.92 13.94 4.94
C LEU A 3 3.89 14.44 5.97
N PRO A 4 3.57 15.74 6.00
CA PRO A 4 2.51 16.27 6.86
C PRO A 4 1.15 15.90 6.26
N LEU A 5 0.55 14.79 6.71
CA LEU A 5 -0.85 14.44 6.43
C LEU A 5 -1.75 15.03 7.51
N HIS A 6 -3.01 15.29 7.15
CA HIS A 6 -4.01 15.77 8.10
C HIS A 6 -4.31 14.70 9.17
N PHE A 7 -4.71 15.13 10.38
CA PHE A 7 -5.01 14.25 11.51
C PHE A 7 -6.32 13.46 11.32
N GLY A 8 -6.45 12.30 11.98
CA GLY A 8 -7.69 11.50 11.99
C GLY A 8 -8.00 10.75 10.68
N LEU A 9 -9.29 10.45 10.46
CA LEU A 9 -9.81 9.71 9.30
C LEU A 9 -9.34 10.27 7.94
N LEU A 10 -9.17 11.60 7.84
CA LEU A 10 -8.75 12.26 6.61
C LEU A 10 -7.31 11.86 6.23
N GLY A 11 -6.39 11.80 7.20
CA GLY A 11 -5.02 11.32 6.96
C GLY A 11 -4.99 9.85 6.55
N SER A 12 -5.82 9.02 7.17
CA SER A 12 -5.92 7.61 6.81
C SER A 12 -6.46 7.42 5.38
N LEU A 13 -7.38 8.29 4.93
CA LEU A 13 -7.87 8.32 3.54
C LEU A 13 -6.81 8.85 2.55
N GLU A 14 -6.09 9.92 2.90
CA GLU A 14 -4.97 10.45 2.09
C GLU A 14 -3.90 9.38 1.89
N ALA A 15 -3.54 8.65 2.95
CA ALA A 15 -2.60 7.54 2.89
C ALA A 15 -3.11 6.39 2.00
N GLY A 16 -4.39 6.03 2.13
CA GLY A 16 -5.04 5.06 1.25
C GLY A 16 -5.04 5.49 -0.22
N ALA A 17 -5.28 6.77 -0.51
CA ALA A 17 -5.24 7.32 -1.86
C ALA A 17 -3.83 7.29 -2.46
N ILE A 18 -2.81 7.61 -1.66
CA ILE A 18 -1.40 7.47 -2.06
C ILE A 18 -1.09 6.00 -2.35
N ALA A 19 -1.51 5.09 -1.47
CA ALA A 19 -1.30 3.66 -1.65
C ALA A 19 -1.98 3.13 -2.93
N LEU A 20 -3.16 3.66 -3.29
CA LEU A 20 -3.83 3.38 -4.56
C LEU A 20 -2.98 3.81 -5.76
N LEU A 21 -2.42 5.02 -5.74
CA LEU A 21 -1.52 5.48 -6.80
C LEU A 21 -0.26 4.62 -6.90
N VAL A 22 0.31 4.22 -5.76
CA VAL A 22 1.45 3.29 -5.70
C VAL A 22 1.09 1.95 -6.32
N GLY A 23 -0.06 1.36 -5.97
CA GLY A 23 -0.53 0.10 -6.54
C GLY A 23 -0.71 0.16 -8.05
N LEU A 24 -1.31 1.24 -8.55
CA LEU A 24 -1.48 1.47 -9.99
C LEU A 24 -0.14 1.59 -10.70
N LEU A 25 0.81 2.34 -10.13
CA LEU A 25 2.15 2.53 -10.70
C LEU A 25 2.95 1.22 -10.69
N VAL A 26 2.91 0.47 -9.58
CA VAL A 26 3.59 -0.83 -9.46
C VAL A 26 3.04 -1.80 -10.50
N TYR A 27 1.71 -1.91 -10.64
CA TYR A 27 1.12 -2.77 -11.66
C TYR A 27 1.52 -2.33 -13.07
N PHE A 28 1.51 -1.04 -13.36
CA PHE A 28 1.92 -0.52 -14.66
C PHE A 28 3.35 -0.94 -15.02
N LEU A 29 4.32 -0.69 -14.13
CA LEU A 29 5.72 -1.06 -14.34
C LEU A 29 5.89 -2.58 -14.46
N TRP A 30 5.21 -3.33 -13.60
CA TRP A 30 5.29 -4.77 -13.56
C TRP A 30 4.64 -5.44 -14.78
N HIS A 31 3.54 -4.87 -15.29
CA HIS A 31 2.89 -5.30 -16.52
C HIS A 31 3.81 -5.11 -17.73
N HIS A 32 4.48 -3.96 -17.84
CA HIS A 32 5.45 -3.71 -18.91
C HIS A 32 6.63 -4.69 -18.86
N LEU A 33 7.16 -4.98 -17.67
CA LEU A 33 8.23 -5.95 -17.48
C LEU A 33 7.78 -7.39 -17.81
N CYS A 34 6.60 -7.80 -17.33
CA CYS A 34 6.05 -9.13 -17.61
C CYS A 34 5.78 -9.34 -19.10
N ARG A 35 5.34 -8.28 -19.81
CA ARG A 35 5.19 -8.33 -21.27
C ARG A 35 6.53 -8.52 -21.98
N ALA A 36 7.59 -7.84 -21.54
CA ALA A 36 8.93 -8.02 -22.10
C ALA A 36 9.47 -9.45 -21.86
N LEU A 37 9.16 -10.02 -20.70
CA LEU A 37 9.62 -11.36 -20.29
C LEU A 37 8.68 -12.51 -20.69
N ARG A 38 7.54 -12.22 -21.35
CA ARG A 38 6.48 -13.18 -21.73
C ARG A 38 5.91 -13.97 -20.56
N TRP A 39 5.86 -13.37 -19.38
CA TRP A 39 5.31 -14.00 -18.17
C TRP A 39 3.77 -14.04 -18.19
N SER A 40 3.20 -15.06 -17.54
CA SER A 40 1.75 -15.23 -17.43
C SER A 40 1.09 -14.07 -16.67
N MET A 41 -0.19 -13.80 -16.97
CA MET A 41 -0.96 -12.73 -16.33
C MET A 41 -1.09 -12.91 -14.81
N GLY A 42 -1.13 -14.15 -14.31
CA GLY A 42 -1.17 -14.43 -12.87
C GLY A 42 0.07 -13.95 -12.12
N HIS A 43 1.26 -14.05 -12.74
CA HIS A 43 2.50 -13.51 -12.17
C HIS A 43 2.52 -11.98 -12.18
N ALA A 44 1.88 -11.36 -13.18
CA ALA A 44 1.80 -9.92 -13.26
C ALA A 44 0.95 -9.34 -12.12
N ILE A 45 -0.22 -9.91 -11.86
CA ILE A 45 -1.13 -9.45 -10.80
C ILE A 45 -0.60 -9.85 -9.43
N GLY A 46 -0.19 -11.11 -9.26
CA GLY A 46 0.23 -11.65 -7.97
C GLY A 46 1.41 -10.90 -7.36
N TRP A 47 2.49 -10.73 -8.13
CA TRP A 47 3.66 -10.00 -7.65
C TRP A 47 3.39 -8.50 -7.51
N ALA A 48 2.58 -7.90 -8.40
CA ALA A 48 2.20 -6.50 -8.25
C ALA A 48 1.48 -6.23 -6.92
N CYS A 49 0.55 -7.10 -6.50
CA CYS A 49 -0.11 -6.98 -5.19
C CYS A 49 0.87 -7.08 -4.01
N VAL A 50 1.82 -8.03 -4.07
CA VAL A 50 2.81 -8.20 -3.00
C VAL A 50 3.71 -6.97 -2.90
N PHE A 51 4.26 -6.52 -4.03
CA PHE A 51 5.14 -5.34 -4.06
C PHE A 51 4.39 -4.06 -3.69
N SER A 52 3.14 -3.87 -4.15
CA SER A 52 2.37 -2.67 -3.82
C SER A 52 2.15 -2.55 -2.32
N VAL A 53 1.69 -3.63 -1.67
CA VAL A 53 1.43 -3.64 -0.22
C VAL A 53 2.73 -3.46 0.57
N ALA A 54 3.81 -4.14 0.15
CA ALA A 54 5.10 -4.01 0.82
C ALA A 54 5.65 -2.58 0.75
N ILE A 55 5.49 -1.88 -0.38
CA ILE A 55 5.98 -0.51 -0.56
C ILE A 55 5.09 0.51 0.16
N SER A 56 3.76 0.36 0.08
CA SER A 56 2.83 1.35 0.64
C SER A 56 2.63 1.19 2.14
N ALA A 57 2.24 0.00 2.59
CA ALA A 57 1.82 -0.28 3.96
C ALA A 57 2.93 -0.93 4.80
N GLY A 58 4.05 -1.34 4.20
CA GLY A 58 5.07 -2.13 4.90
C GLY A 58 5.66 -1.43 6.12
N ILE A 59 5.91 -0.13 6.03
CA ILE A 59 6.48 0.65 7.15
C ILE A 59 5.46 0.76 8.29
N ASP A 60 4.21 1.08 7.98
CA ASP A 60 3.19 1.30 9.02
C ASP A 60 2.69 -0.03 9.60
N MET A 61 2.66 -1.11 8.81
CA MET A 61 2.46 -2.47 9.27
C MET A 61 3.59 -2.95 10.19
N TRP A 62 4.85 -2.62 9.89
CA TRP A 62 5.99 -2.93 10.77
C TRP A 62 5.88 -2.21 12.12
N LYS A 63 5.49 -0.93 12.12
CA LYS A 63 5.26 -0.17 13.36
C LYS A 63 4.11 -0.76 14.17
N LEU A 64 3.00 -1.12 13.51
CA LEU A 64 1.84 -1.73 14.14
C LEU A 64 2.20 -3.08 14.76
N PHE A 65 2.95 -3.91 14.04
CA PHE A 65 3.46 -5.19 14.53
C PHE A 65 4.38 -5.00 15.76
N TYR A 66 5.27 -4.02 15.72
CA TYR A 66 6.15 -3.71 16.84
C TYR A 66 5.37 -3.29 18.09
N MET A 67 4.33 -2.46 17.94
CA MET A 67 3.43 -2.11 19.05
C MET A 67 2.65 -3.31 19.61
N GLY A 68 2.22 -4.23 18.75
CA GLY A 68 1.44 -5.40 19.15
C GLY A 68 2.26 -6.46 19.88
N ILE A 69 3.54 -6.62 19.51
CA ILE A 69 4.45 -7.62 20.13
C ILE A 69 5.21 -7.04 21.31
N VAL A 70 5.71 -5.81 21.21
CA VAL A 70 6.39 -5.16 22.32
C VAL A 70 5.33 -4.65 23.28
N ARG A 71 4.94 -5.52 24.21
CA ARG A 71 4.27 -5.12 25.44
C ARG A 71 5.16 -4.09 26.14
N LEU A 72 4.76 -2.83 26.06
CA LEU A 72 5.38 -1.73 26.79
C LEU A 72 5.03 -1.91 28.28
N GLU A 73 5.69 -2.85 28.96
CA GLU A 73 5.43 -3.21 30.36
C GLU A 73 5.75 -2.07 31.34
N SER A 74 6.39 -0.99 30.87
CA SER A 74 6.55 0.24 31.61
C SER A 74 5.67 1.36 31.01
N PRO A 75 4.84 2.03 31.82
CA PRO A 75 4.01 3.15 31.37
C PRO A 75 4.84 4.37 30.90
N LEU A 76 6.16 4.37 31.17
CA LEU A 76 7.10 5.40 30.75
C LEU A 76 7.55 5.15 29.29
N TYR A 77 7.90 3.91 28.94
CA TYR A 77 8.22 3.54 27.55
C TYR A 77 7.00 3.66 26.63
N ALA A 78 5.81 3.32 27.13
CA ALA A 78 4.56 3.52 26.39
C ALA A 78 4.34 4.99 26.04
N ARG A 79 4.55 5.91 26.99
CA ARG A 79 4.40 7.36 26.77
C ARG A 79 5.47 7.94 25.85
N ILE A 80 6.72 7.49 25.96
CA ILE A 80 7.82 7.93 25.07
C ILE A 80 7.55 7.48 23.63
N PHE A 81 7.09 6.24 23.43
CA PHE A 81 6.76 5.72 22.11
C PHE A 81 5.50 6.39 21.52
N LEU A 82 4.46 6.58 22.35
CA LEU A 82 3.27 7.35 21.97
C LEU A 82 3.58 8.81 21.62
N SER A 83 4.56 9.45 22.29
CA SER A 83 4.99 10.82 21.98
C SER A 83 5.82 10.93 20.70
N THR A 84 6.40 9.82 20.25
CA THR A 84 7.18 9.74 19.00
C THR A 84 6.27 9.49 17.79
N ILE A 85 5.00 9.15 18.03
CA ILE A 85 4.05 8.76 17.00
C ILE A 85 3.00 9.83 16.85
N HIS A 86 2.96 10.41 15.65
CA HIS A 86 1.90 11.28 15.21
C HIS A 86 0.62 10.43 15.06
N ASP A 87 -0.38 10.65 15.92
CA ASP A 87 -1.67 9.94 15.97
C ASP A 87 -1.62 8.40 16.11
N PRO A 88 -1.31 7.87 17.31
CA PRO A 88 -1.24 6.42 17.55
C PRO A 88 -2.59 5.68 17.45
N ASN A 89 -3.72 6.38 17.54
CA ASN A 89 -5.06 5.77 17.45
C ASN A 89 -5.48 5.44 16.00
N GLU A 90 -4.88 6.07 15.00
CA GLU A 90 -5.23 5.90 13.57
C GLU A 90 -4.21 5.03 12.82
N LEU A 91 -3.16 4.54 13.47
CA LEU A 91 -2.15 3.70 12.79
C LEU A 91 -2.79 2.42 12.22
N GLY A 92 -3.73 1.82 12.95
CA GLY A 92 -4.47 0.63 12.49
C GLY A 92 -5.38 0.90 11.29
N SER A 93 -6.20 1.96 11.36
CA SER A 93 -7.08 2.37 10.26
C SER A 93 -6.28 2.74 9.01
N ARG A 94 -5.15 3.44 9.20
CA ARG A 94 -4.23 3.80 8.12
C ARG A 94 -3.66 2.58 7.40
N VAL A 95 -3.13 1.60 8.13
CA VAL A 95 -2.59 0.36 7.51
C VAL A 95 -3.68 -0.36 6.71
N VAL A 96 -4.91 -0.46 7.24
CA VAL A 96 -6.03 -1.08 6.52
C VAL A 96 -6.34 -0.32 5.24
N LEU A 97 -6.45 1.01 5.30
CA LEU A 97 -6.71 1.84 4.12
C LEU A 97 -5.57 1.83 3.10
N GLU A 98 -4.32 1.75 3.53
CA GLU A 98 -3.16 1.60 2.65
C GLU A 98 -3.16 0.25 1.93
N ILE A 99 -3.53 -0.84 2.61
CA ILE A 99 -3.67 -2.16 1.98
C ILE A 99 -4.83 -2.16 0.97
N VAL A 100 -6.00 -1.68 1.37
CA VAL A 100 -7.19 -1.60 0.48
C VAL A 100 -6.89 -0.70 -0.71
N GLY A 101 -6.26 0.45 -0.48
CA GLY A 101 -5.82 1.37 -1.51
C GLY A 101 -4.87 0.69 -2.50
N ALA A 102 -3.79 0.08 -2.02
CA ALA A 102 -2.80 -0.60 -2.85
C ALA A 102 -3.42 -1.70 -3.72
N LEU A 103 -4.24 -2.57 -3.15
CA LEU A 103 -4.91 -3.64 -3.89
C LEU A 103 -5.90 -3.09 -4.92
N SER A 104 -6.67 -2.04 -4.55
CA SER A 104 -7.57 -1.36 -5.48
C SER A 104 -6.81 -0.71 -6.63
N GLY A 105 -5.65 -0.12 -6.35
CA GLY A 105 -4.76 0.46 -7.36
C GLY A 105 -4.24 -0.57 -8.36
N VAL A 106 -3.82 -1.75 -7.87
CA VAL A 106 -3.42 -2.87 -8.74
C VAL A 106 -4.59 -3.37 -9.58
N ALA A 107 -5.77 -3.53 -8.98
CA ALA A 107 -6.97 -3.97 -9.71
C ALA A 107 -7.38 -2.96 -10.80
N LEU A 108 -7.36 -1.65 -10.50
CA LEU A 108 -7.60 -0.59 -11.47
C LEU A 108 -6.56 -0.59 -12.59
N GLY A 109 -5.28 -0.72 -12.25
CA GLY A 109 -4.22 -0.89 -13.23
C GLY A 109 -4.49 -2.08 -14.16
N TRP A 110 -4.86 -3.23 -13.60
CA TRP A 110 -5.20 -4.40 -14.39
C TRP A 110 -6.34 -4.14 -15.36
N VAL A 111 -7.46 -3.57 -14.91
CA VAL A 111 -8.61 -3.24 -15.77
C VAL A 111 -8.23 -2.26 -16.88
N LEU A 112 -7.47 -1.21 -16.57
CA LEU A 112 -7.08 -0.18 -17.54
C LEU A 112 -6.15 -0.73 -18.63
N PHE A 113 -5.19 -1.58 -18.26
CA PHE A 113 -4.19 -2.10 -19.20
C PHE A 113 -4.61 -3.41 -19.88
N SER A 114 -5.47 -4.24 -19.27
CA SER A 114 -6.04 -5.42 -19.93
C SER A 114 -6.99 -5.03 -21.06
N SER A 115 -7.78 -3.96 -20.87
CA SER A 115 -8.68 -3.41 -21.89
C SER A 115 -7.93 -2.90 -23.12
N ARG A 116 -6.79 -2.22 -22.91
CA ARG A 116 -5.95 -1.72 -24.02
C ARG A 116 -5.29 -2.86 -24.81
N SER A 117 -4.87 -3.93 -24.13
CA SER A 117 -4.28 -5.08 -24.82
C SER A 117 -5.30 -5.88 -25.65
N SER A 118 -6.61 -5.78 -25.35
CA SER A 118 -7.66 -6.35 -26.21
C SER A 118 -7.92 -5.48 -27.44
N ALA A 119 -7.96 -4.16 -27.28
CA ALA A 119 -8.18 -3.23 -28.40
C ALA A 119 -7.06 -3.32 -29.46
N GLN A 120 -5.81 -3.55 -29.05
CA GLN A 120 -4.66 -3.65 -29.96
C GLN A 120 -4.57 -4.95 -30.78
N ASN A 121 -5.41 -5.94 -30.51
CA ASN A 121 -5.44 -7.22 -31.24
C ASN A 121 -6.58 -7.30 -32.28
N VAL A 122 -7.33 -6.20 -32.48
CA VAL A 122 -8.50 -6.15 -33.39
C VAL A 122 -8.20 -5.42 -34.71
N ASP A 123 -6.99 -4.89 -34.88
CA ASP A 123 -6.50 -4.28 -36.12
C ASP A 123 -5.59 -5.25 -36.91
#